data_AF-A0A6B2C9I2-F1
#
_entry.id   AF-A0A6B2C9I2-F1
#
_cell.length_a   1.000
_cell.length_b   1.000
_cell.length_c   1.000
_cell.angle_alpha   90.00
_cell.angle_beta   90.00
_cell.angle_gamma   90.00
#
_symmetry.space_group_name_H-M   'P 1'
#
loop_
_entity.id
_entity.type
_entity.pdbx_description
1 polymer ?
#
loop_
_entity_poly.entity_id
_entity_poly.type
_entity_poly.pdbx_seq_one_letter_code
_entity_poly.pdbx_strand_id
1 'polypeptide(L)'
;MMVILLAYGVVNRSDQIILISLSMILLMIILRGYVELSTAVLTRFEVSVERSGHTENHDIKIVFKIRNNSYIPILSGELFIEHSPHLNRISVGRALIFIPAKSVVQYSVIFRGRVGVHRIGPLKIVVRDPLGLFKSQEIILHRSFYIKIYPEIQHVIMRRIYSYARGIGFARSREAGEGIEFRSVRDYRPGDDMRRIVWKIFARKGRLAVKEMERESSIKILYIIVASQDFFRGVYLYTPYEQISRIIGSVARYVARRSDYQSIIFVSPSGVYYTENFLRGYNSFIEILRKISSADYEKIFDEEKTVESYNNIIKDLLLKKFSREKLLIFLFTDPATASEQYFEELINRLKILGHKIVVMMPLRSLYDIKALSDLSALIYKIKIMRETEREEEILKKLRSRGIEGIALTPEQMIIHIIEKIEMFRY
;
A
#
# COMPACT_ATOMS: atom_id res chain seq x y z
N MET A 1 52.68 12.98 16.81
CA MET A 1 53.66 11.94 16.43
C MET A 1 54.62 12.40 15.34
N MET A 2 54.17 12.82 14.15
CA MET A 2 55.10 13.23 13.07
C MET A 2 55.87 14.53 13.34
N VAL A 3 55.24 15.52 13.99
CA VAL A 3 55.92 16.73 14.44
C VAL A 3 57.02 16.40 15.47
N ILE A 4 56.82 15.35 16.26
CA ILE A 4 57.79 14.87 17.26
C ILE A 4 58.96 14.16 16.56
N LEU A 5 58.68 13.34 15.54
CA LEU A 5 59.72 12.73 14.70
C LEU A 5 60.54 13.78 13.95
N LEU A 6 59.88 14.83 13.42
CA LEU A 6 60.56 15.95 12.78
C LEU A 6 61.47 16.69 13.78
N ALA A 7 60.95 17.01 14.96
CA ALA A 7 61.73 17.65 16.02
C ALA A 7 62.92 16.79 16.47
N TYR A 8 62.73 15.47 16.62
CA TYR A 8 63.80 14.52 16.95
C TYR A 8 64.86 14.45 15.84
N GLY A 9 64.45 14.47 14.57
CA GLY A 9 65.37 14.52 13.44
C GLY A 9 66.21 15.79 13.42
N VAL A 10 65.61 16.95 13.72
CA VAL A 10 66.30 18.24 13.82
C VAL A 10 67.28 18.25 15.00
N VAL A 11 66.87 17.79 16.18
CA VAL A 11 67.71 17.75 17.39
C VAL A 11 68.92 16.84 17.17
N ASN A 12 68.74 15.67 16.57
CA ASN A 12 69.82 14.72 16.31
C ASN A 12 70.56 14.98 14.99
N ARG A 13 70.22 16.04 14.26
CA ARG A 13 70.79 16.39 12.93
C ARG A 13 70.80 15.20 11.96
N SER A 14 69.72 14.42 11.96
CA SER A 14 69.55 13.27 11.09
C SER A 14 68.72 13.65 9.88
N ASP A 15 69.38 13.85 8.74
CA ASP A 15 68.72 14.23 7.48
C ASP A 15 67.67 13.21 7.03
N GLN A 16 67.92 11.92 7.28
CA GLN A 16 66.99 10.85 6.93
C GLN A 16 65.66 10.96 7.71
N ILE A 17 65.73 11.20 9.02
CA ILE A 17 64.53 11.32 9.86
C ILE A 17 63.74 12.59 9.49
N ILE A 18 64.44 13.68 9.18
CA ILE A 18 63.82 14.92 8.73
C ILE A 18 63.08 14.70 7.39
N LEU A 19 63.74 14.06 6.42
CA LEU A 19 63.17 13.80 5.10
C LEU A 19 61.93 12.89 5.17
N ILE A 20 62.00 11.81 5.96
CA ILE A 20 60.85 10.92 6.18
C ILE A 20 59.71 11.70 6.82
N SER A 21 59.99 12.48 7.86
CA SER A 21 58.97 13.25 8.58
C SER A 21 58.28 14.28 7.66
N LEU A 22 59.06 15.02 6.85
CA LEU A 22 58.53 15.96 5.86
C LEU A 22 57.69 15.24 4.79
N SER A 23 58.16 14.11 4.28
CA SER A 23 57.45 13.32 3.27
C SER A 23 56.10 12.81 3.79
N MET A 24 56.06 12.35 5.05
CA MET A 24 54.81 11.91 5.66
C MET A 24 53.85 13.07 5.94
N ILE A 25 54.35 14.24 6.38
CA ILE A 25 53.52 15.46 6.54
C ILE A 25 52.94 15.88 5.20
N LEU A 26 53.76 15.92 4.14
CA LEU A 26 53.31 16.24 2.78
C LEU A 26 52.24 15.25 2.30
N LEU A 27 52.46 13.95 2.52
CA LEU A 27 51.46 12.91 2.21
C LEU A 27 50.14 13.17 2.97
N MET A 28 50.18 13.48 4.26
CA MET A 28 48.97 13.78 5.03
C MET A 28 48.22 15.01 4.51
N ILE A 29 48.94 16.07 4.13
CA ILE A 29 48.35 17.27 3.53
C ILE A 29 47.70 16.93 2.19
N ILE A 30 48.36 16.14 1.34
CA ILE A 30 47.83 15.70 0.04
C ILE A 30 46.56 14.84 0.24
N LEU A 31 46.59 13.87 1.15
CA LEU A 31 45.44 12.99 1.41
C LEU A 31 44.25 13.76 1.99
N ARG A 32 44.50 14.70 2.91
CA ARG A 32 43.44 15.57 3.44
C ARG A 32 42.89 16.50 2.38
N GLY A 33 43.76 17.14 1.60
CA GLY A 33 43.38 18.02 0.49
C GLY A 33 42.59 17.26 -0.58
N TYR A 34 42.93 16.00 -0.84
CA TYR A 34 42.16 15.12 -1.73
C TYR A 34 40.73 14.92 -1.23
N VAL A 35 40.54 14.61 0.06
CA VAL A 35 39.20 14.44 0.64
C VAL A 35 38.40 15.74 0.54
N GLU A 36 38.97 16.88 0.92
CA GLU A 36 38.29 18.19 0.85
C GLU A 36 37.94 18.60 -0.59
N LEU A 37 38.83 18.35 -1.55
CA LEU A 37 38.56 18.61 -2.97
C LEU A 37 37.48 17.67 -3.52
N SER A 38 37.55 16.39 -3.15
CA SER A 38 36.57 15.37 -3.55
C SER A 38 35.18 15.70 -3.01
N THR A 39 35.07 16.15 -1.75
CA THR A 39 33.77 16.55 -1.18
C THR A 39 33.21 17.78 -1.86
N ALA A 40 34.06 18.76 -2.21
CA ALA A 40 33.64 19.95 -2.93
C ALA A 40 33.02 19.62 -4.30
N VAL A 41 33.59 18.65 -5.04
CA VAL A 41 33.05 18.26 -6.36
C VAL A 41 31.77 17.45 -6.30
N LEU A 42 31.46 16.77 -5.18
CA LEU A 42 30.21 16.01 -5.04
C LEU A 42 28.96 16.89 -5.22
N THR A 43 29.06 18.19 -4.93
CA THR A 43 27.98 19.16 -5.18
C THR A 43 27.61 19.31 -6.66
N ARG A 44 28.53 18.93 -7.57
CA ARG A 44 28.33 18.97 -9.03
C ARG A 44 27.88 17.63 -9.61
N PHE A 45 27.66 16.62 -8.76
CA PHE A 45 27.21 15.32 -9.22
C PHE A 45 25.71 15.37 -9.53
N GLU A 46 25.32 14.73 -10.63
CA GLU A 46 23.91 14.54 -10.97
C GLU A 46 23.51 13.11 -10.59
N VAL A 47 22.42 12.97 -9.83
CA VAL A 47 21.88 11.67 -9.47
C VAL A 47 20.46 11.54 -10.01
N SER A 48 20.28 10.57 -10.91
CA SER A 48 18.95 10.17 -11.39
C SER A 48 18.57 8.81 -10.80
N VAL A 49 17.27 8.60 -10.60
CA VAL A 49 16.74 7.41 -9.93
C VAL A 49 15.75 6.71 -10.85
N GLU A 50 16.05 5.46 -11.19
CA GLU A 50 15.12 4.57 -11.87
C GLU A 50 14.51 3.60 -10.87
N ARG A 51 13.20 3.38 -10.99
CA ARG A 51 12.41 2.58 -10.06
C ARG A 51 11.65 1.54 -10.85
N SER A 52 11.69 0.30 -10.39
CA SER A 52 10.94 -0.81 -11.00
C SER A 52 10.38 -1.70 -9.91
N GLY A 53 9.17 -2.23 -10.16
CA GLY A 53 8.40 -2.96 -9.15
C GLY A 53 7.64 -2.02 -8.22
N HIS A 54 6.34 -2.27 -8.06
CA HIS A 54 5.45 -1.48 -7.18
C HIS A 54 4.45 -2.37 -6.45
N THR A 55 4.65 -3.68 -6.43
CA THR A 55 3.70 -4.63 -5.85
C THR A 55 4.37 -5.36 -4.71
N GLU A 56 3.62 -5.65 -3.65
CA GLU A 56 4.09 -6.54 -2.59
C GLU A 56 4.52 -7.91 -3.17
N ASN A 57 5.34 -8.66 -2.42
CA ASN A 57 5.96 -9.93 -2.83
C ASN A 57 6.93 -9.89 -4.02
N HIS A 58 7.01 -8.77 -4.74
CA HIS A 58 7.93 -8.60 -5.86
C HIS A 58 9.11 -7.74 -5.46
N ASP A 59 10.25 -8.01 -6.09
CA ASP A 59 11.46 -7.24 -5.86
C ASP A 59 11.27 -5.82 -6.40
N ILE A 60 11.45 -4.84 -5.51
CA ILE A 60 11.43 -3.42 -5.83
C ILE A 60 12.88 -2.99 -6.02
N LYS A 61 13.27 -2.81 -7.27
CA LYS A 61 14.65 -2.43 -7.63
C LYS A 61 14.72 -0.93 -7.86
N ILE A 62 15.65 -0.31 -7.15
CA ILE A 62 15.94 1.13 -7.22
C ILE A 62 17.37 1.27 -7.69
N VAL A 63 17.55 1.96 -8.82
CA VAL A 63 18.85 2.17 -9.46
C VAL A 63 19.18 3.66 -9.42
N PHE A 64 20.24 4.00 -8.69
CA PHE A 64 20.82 5.33 -8.68
C PHE A 64 21.89 5.41 -9.76
N LYS A 65 21.68 6.26 -10.77
CA LYS A 65 22.69 6.60 -11.78
C LYS A 65 23.39 7.88 -11.33
N ILE A 66 24.62 7.74 -10.85
CA ILE A 66 25.44 8.81 -10.30
C ILE A 66 26.41 9.25 -11.39
N ARG A 67 26.24 10.48 -11.88
CA ARG A 67 27.10 11.07 -12.91
C ARG A 67 28.10 12.02 -12.27
N ASN A 68 29.39 11.71 -12.45
CA ASN A 68 30.49 12.60 -12.10
C ASN A 68 30.85 13.48 -13.31
N ASN A 69 30.37 14.72 -13.30
CA ASN A 69 30.70 15.71 -14.34
C ASN A 69 32.04 16.42 -14.09
N SER A 70 32.74 16.12 -13.00
CA SER A 70 34.01 16.74 -12.65
C SER A 70 35.21 16.00 -13.28
N TYR A 71 36.38 16.64 -13.23
CA TYR A 71 37.66 16.04 -13.61
C TYR A 71 38.34 15.30 -12.43
N ILE A 72 37.72 15.31 -11.24
CA ILE A 72 38.27 14.69 -10.04
C ILE A 72 37.53 13.36 -9.80
N PRO A 73 38.23 12.23 -9.81
CA PRO A 73 37.62 10.94 -9.50
C PRO A 73 37.43 10.75 -7.99
N ILE A 74 36.39 10.02 -7.61
CA ILE A 74 36.22 9.50 -6.24
C ILE A 74 36.86 8.12 -6.21
N LEU A 75 38.07 8.04 -5.64
CA LEU A 75 38.88 6.82 -5.56
C LEU A 75 38.23 5.78 -4.64
N SER A 76 37.70 6.23 -3.50
CA SER A 76 37.01 5.40 -2.52
C SER A 76 35.85 6.16 -1.88
N GLY A 77 34.63 5.90 -2.35
CA GLY A 77 33.39 6.38 -1.73
C GLY A 77 32.62 5.24 -1.07
N GLU A 78 32.21 5.39 0.18
CA GLU A 78 31.26 4.49 0.83
C GLU A 78 29.85 5.05 0.59
N LEU A 79 29.11 4.44 -0.34
CA LEU A 79 27.71 4.73 -0.59
C LEU A 79 26.83 3.93 0.35
N PHE A 80 25.80 4.58 0.89
CA PHE A 80 24.77 3.88 1.66
C PHE A 80 23.46 4.64 1.60
N ILE A 81 22.38 3.91 1.85
CA ILE A 81 21.03 4.45 1.77
C ILE A 81 20.26 4.14 3.04
N GLU A 82 19.62 5.16 3.59
CA GLU A 82 18.62 5.00 4.64
C GLU A 82 17.28 4.57 4.04
N HIS A 83 16.49 3.81 4.77
CA HIS A 83 15.16 3.39 4.33
C HIS A 83 14.24 3.16 5.52
N SER A 84 12.94 3.17 5.25
CA SER A 84 11.94 2.77 6.24
C SER A 84 12.25 1.37 6.79
N PRO A 85 12.10 1.14 8.11
CA PRO A 85 12.28 -0.19 8.72
C PRO A 85 11.25 -1.21 8.22
N HIS A 86 10.18 -0.76 7.56
CA HIS A 86 9.14 -1.59 6.97
C HIS A 86 9.44 -2.01 5.52
N LEU A 87 10.60 -1.60 4.99
CA LEU A 87 11.19 -2.13 3.76
C LEU A 87 12.30 -3.12 4.11
N ASN A 88 12.10 -4.38 3.77
CA ASN A 88 13.13 -5.39 3.91
C ASN A 88 14.13 -5.25 2.75
N ARG A 89 15.36 -4.85 3.06
CA ARG A 89 16.43 -4.73 2.05
C ARG A 89 17.08 -6.08 1.84
N ILE A 90 17.08 -6.55 0.60
CA ILE A 90 17.65 -7.86 0.21
C ILE A 90 19.13 -7.70 -0.20
N SER A 91 19.48 -6.56 -0.78
CA SER A 91 20.85 -6.28 -1.22
C SER A 91 21.73 -5.65 -0.13
N VAL A 92 23.04 -5.59 -0.38
CA VAL A 92 23.98 -4.91 0.51
C VAL A 92 23.62 -3.43 0.64
N GLY A 93 23.55 -2.93 1.88
CA GLY A 93 23.15 -1.55 2.18
C GLY A 93 24.23 -0.50 2.06
N ARG A 94 25.49 -0.96 2.05
CA ARG A 94 26.68 -0.13 1.91
C ARG A 94 27.54 -0.70 0.79
N ALA A 95 28.09 0.15 -0.05
CA ALA A 95 28.99 -0.25 -1.12
C ALA A 95 30.20 0.69 -1.14
N LEU A 96 31.40 0.11 -1.21
CA LEU A 96 32.59 0.86 -1.59
C LEU A 96 32.59 0.99 -3.11
N ILE A 97 32.77 2.23 -3.59
CA ILE A 97 32.64 2.55 -5.00
C ILE A 97 33.78 3.46 -5.46
N PHE A 98 34.28 3.15 -6.65
CA PHE A 98 35.13 4.05 -7.43
C PHE A 98 34.24 4.78 -8.44
N ILE A 99 34.32 6.11 -8.47
CA ILE A 99 33.57 6.94 -9.42
C ILE A 99 34.58 7.71 -10.29
N PRO A 100 34.91 7.23 -11.50
CA PRO A 100 35.84 7.90 -12.39
C PRO A 100 35.39 9.33 -12.74
N ALA A 101 36.33 10.18 -13.13
CA ALA A 101 36.05 11.48 -13.72
C ALA A 101 35.22 11.32 -15.01
N LYS A 102 34.32 12.27 -15.27
CA LYS A 102 33.48 12.29 -16.50
C LYS A 102 32.74 10.98 -16.78
N SER A 103 32.31 10.28 -15.74
CA SER A 103 31.69 8.96 -15.86
C SER A 103 30.31 8.87 -15.19
N VAL A 104 29.61 7.78 -15.47
CA VAL A 104 28.35 7.42 -14.80
C VAL A 104 28.51 6.07 -14.16
N VAL A 105 28.18 5.97 -12.88
CA VAL A 105 28.20 4.71 -12.14
C VAL A 105 26.79 4.39 -11.63
N GLN A 106 26.45 3.11 -11.60
CA GLN A 106 25.16 2.63 -11.12
C GLN A 106 25.30 2.01 -9.74
N TYR A 107 24.42 2.42 -8.83
CA TYR A 107 24.25 1.80 -7.52
C TYR A 107 22.81 1.31 -7.40
N SER A 108 22.62 0.00 -7.30
CA SER A 108 21.29 -0.61 -7.23
C SER A 108 21.00 -1.22 -5.87
N VAL A 109 19.80 -0.98 -5.37
CA VAL A 109 19.30 -1.56 -4.11
C VAL A 109 17.97 -2.25 -4.37
N ILE A 110 17.80 -3.43 -3.79
CA ILE A 110 16.60 -4.25 -3.95
C ILE A 110 15.89 -4.37 -2.60
N PHE A 111 14.60 -4.06 -2.60
CA PHE A 111 13.73 -4.13 -1.44
C PHE A 111 12.55 -5.08 -1.68
N ARG A 112 12.02 -5.65 -0.61
CA ARG A 112 10.66 -6.16 -0.52
C ARG A 112 9.94 -5.39 0.58
N GLY A 113 8.80 -4.81 0.26
CA GLY A 113 8.09 -3.94 1.19
C GLY A 113 6.65 -4.37 1.41
N ARG A 114 6.07 -3.84 2.49
CA ARG A 114 4.66 -4.02 2.85
C ARG A 114 3.79 -3.11 1.98
N VAL A 115 2.51 -3.42 1.78
CA VAL A 115 1.56 -2.50 1.12
C VAL A 115 1.57 -1.15 1.83
N GLY A 116 1.60 -0.03 1.10
CA GLY A 116 1.62 1.31 1.69
C GLY A 116 2.72 2.20 1.11
N VAL A 117 2.94 3.33 1.77
CA VAL A 117 3.93 4.35 1.40
C VAL A 117 5.14 4.24 2.31
N HIS A 118 6.33 4.19 1.70
CA HIS A 118 7.60 4.00 2.40
C HIS A 118 8.63 5.03 1.95
N ARG A 119 9.36 5.58 2.91
CA ARG A 119 10.49 6.47 2.65
C ARG A 119 11.72 5.69 2.23
N ILE A 120 12.41 6.21 1.22
CA ILE A 120 13.69 5.73 0.72
C ILE A 120 14.66 6.90 0.62
N GLY A 121 15.87 6.67 1.12
CA GLY A 121 16.91 7.66 1.21
C GLY A 121 16.84 8.50 2.48
N PRO A 122 17.79 9.43 2.64
CA PRO A 122 18.67 9.94 1.59
C PRO A 122 19.73 8.91 1.14
N LEU A 123 20.18 9.05 -0.11
CA LEU A 123 21.41 8.40 -0.57
C LEU A 123 22.57 9.26 -0.07
N LYS A 124 23.46 8.65 0.71
CA LYS A 124 24.62 9.31 1.30
C LYS A 124 25.91 8.70 0.78
N ILE A 125 26.96 9.50 0.76
CA ILE A 125 28.33 9.08 0.47
C ILE A 125 29.28 9.59 1.55
N VAL A 126 30.25 8.76 1.92
CA VAL A 126 31.43 9.18 2.68
C VAL A 126 32.67 8.93 1.82
N VAL A 127 33.41 9.98 1.52
CA VAL A 127 34.66 9.88 0.76
C VAL A 127 35.80 9.56 1.72
N ARG A 128 36.65 8.61 1.33
CA ARG A 128 37.88 8.26 2.05
C ARG A 128 39.07 8.49 1.14
N ASP A 129 40.20 8.84 1.72
CA ASP A 129 41.47 8.79 0.98
C ASP A 129 41.88 7.32 0.74
N PRO A 130 42.81 7.06 -0.21
CA PRO A 130 43.24 5.70 -0.54
C PRO A 130 43.84 4.89 0.62
N LEU A 131 44.39 5.55 1.66
CA LEU A 131 44.94 4.89 2.85
C LEU A 131 43.92 4.80 4.00
N GLY A 132 42.75 5.42 3.86
CA GLY A 132 41.68 5.43 4.87
C GLY A 132 42.00 6.21 6.15
N LEU A 133 42.99 7.10 6.10
CA LEU A 133 43.45 7.93 7.23
C LEU A 133 42.49 9.10 7.50
N PHE A 134 41.87 9.63 6.46
CA PHE A 134 40.93 10.74 6.48
C PHE A 134 39.63 10.33 5.81
N LYS A 135 38.52 10.84 6.36
CA LYS A 135 37.18 10.65 5.81
C LYS A 135 36.40 11.94 5.83
N SER A 136 35.49 12.10 4.88
CA SER A 136 34.52 13.18 4.90
C SER A 136 33.43 12.91 5.95
N GLN A 137 32.65 13.95 6.24
CA GLN A 137 31.32 13.76 6.81
C GLN A 137 30.38 13.07 5.80
N GLU A 138 29.22 12.63 6.27
CA GLU A 138 28.18 12.08 5.39
C GLU A 138 27.62 13.18 4.49
N ILE A 139 27.72 12.99 3.18
CA ILE A 139 27.22 13.94 2.18
C ILE A 139 26.00 13.33 1.50
N ILE A 140 24.91 14.10 1.43
CA ILE A 140 23.68 13.69 0.76
C ILE A 140 23.86 13.87 -0.75
N LEU A 141 23.90 12.77 -1.49
CA LEU A 141 23.91 12.76 -2.97
C LEU A 141 22.50 12.86 -3.56
N HIS A 142 21.51 12.29 -2.87
CA HIS A 142 20.12 12.36 -3.30
C HIS A 142 19.20 12.42 -2.09
N ARG A 143 18.22 13.33 -2.11
CA ARG A 143 17.25 13.51 -1.03
C ARG A 143 16.34 12.29 -0.90
N SER A 144 15.70 12.15 0.26
CA SER A 144 14.68 11.12 0.46
C SER A 144 13.52 11.31 -0.51
N PHE A 145 12.90 10.20 -0.92
CA PHE A 145 11.66 10.17 -1.66
C PHE A 145 10.77 9.05 -1.15
N TYR A 146 9.51 9.05 -1.58
CA TYR A 146 8.54 8.03 -1.18
C TYR A 146 8.26 7.08 -2.34
N ILE A 147 8.11 5.80 -2.02
CA ILE A 147 7.56 4.79 -2.92
C ILE A 147 6.23 4.30 -2.39
N LYS A 148 5.30 4.02 -3.30
CA LYS A 148 4.02 3.38 -2.99
C LYS A 148 4.06 1.94 -3.45
N ILE A 149 3.66 1.03 -2.56
CA ILE A 149 3.58 -0.41 -2.78
C ILE A 149 2.11 -0.81 -2.75
N TYR A 150 1.68 -1.45 -3.83
CA TYR A 150 0.32 -1.94 -4.06
C TYR A 150 0.17 -3.39 -3.61
N PRO A 151 -1.03 -3.80 -3.17
CA PRO A 151 -1.29 -5.20 -2.87
C PRO A 151 -1.25 -6.06 -4.14
N GLU A 152 -0.83 -7.30 -3.97
CA GLU A 152 -0.80 -8.29 -5.04
C GLU A 152 -2.19 -8.88 -5.24
N ILE A 153 -2.73 -8.74 -6.45
CA ILE A 153 -4.04 -9.30 -6.80
C ILE A 153 -3.86 -10.78 -7.15
N GLN A 154 -4.05 -11.64 -6.16
CA GLN A 154 -3.79 -13.07 -6.34
C GLN A 154 -4.79 -13.71 -7.32
N HIS A 155 -4.26 -14.35 -8.37
CA HIS A 155 -5.06 -15.07 -9.35
C HIS A 155 -5.89 -16.20 -8.74
N VAL A 156 -5.40 -16.83 -7.66
CA VAL A 156 -6.11 -17.91 -6.95
C VAL A 156 -7.37 -17.39 -6.28
N ILE A 157 -7.27 -16.25 -5.59
CA ILE A 157 -8.42 -15.56 -4.98
C ILE A 157 -9.44 -15.24 -6.08
N MET A 158 -8.97 -14.69 -7.19
CA MET A 158 -9.82 -14.33 -8.32
C MET A 158 -10.55 -15.55 -8.92
N ARG A 159 -9.85 -16.68 -9.11
CA ARG A 159 -10.46 -17.93 -9.61
C ARG A 159 -11.52 -18.46 -8.65
N ARG A 160 -11.27 -18.39 -7.33
CA ARG A 160 -12.25 -18.80 -6.31
C ARG A 160 -13.49 -17.91 -6.33
N ILE A 161 -13.32 -16.60 -6.40
CA ILE A 161 -14.43 -15.64 -6.53
C ILE A 161 -15.32 -16.01 -7.72
N TYR A 162 -14.73 -16.20 -8.91
CA TYR A 162 -15.51 -16.54 -10.12
C TYR A 162 -16.11 -17.95 -10.09
N SER A 163 -15.46 -18.90 -9.44
CA SER A 163 -15.97 -20.28 -9.35
C SER A 163 -17.13 -20.35 -8.37
N TYR A 164 -17.01 -19.66 -7.23
CA TYR A 164 -18.09 -19.53 -6.26
C TYR A 164 -19.29 -18.81 -6.88
N ALA A 165 -19.11 -17.59 -7.42
CA ALA A 165 -20.18 -16.83 -8.07
C ALA A 165 -20.92 -17.61 -9.18
N ARG A 166 -20.21 -18.52 -9.88
CA ARG A 166 -20.81 -19.46 -10.84
C ARG A 166 -21.58 -20.59 -10.17
N GLY A 167 -21.05 -21.19 -9.12
CA GLY A 167 -21.66 -22.30 -8.39
C GLY A 167 -22.98 -21.93 -7.70
N ILE A 168 -23.09 -20.71 -7.16
CA ILE A 168 -24.34 -20.18 -6.56
C ILE A 168 -25.38 -19.72 -7.58
N GLY A 169 -25.20 -19.99 -8.88
CA GLY A 169 -26.17 -19.65 -9.93
C GLY A 169 -26.23 -18.16 -10.30
N PHE A 170 -25.64 -17.26 -9.51
CA PHE A 170 -25.58 -15.81 -9.78
C PHE A 170 -24.68 -15.40 -10.96
N ALA A 171 -24.01 -16.34 -11.63
CA ALA A 171 -23.25 -16.08 -12.86
C ALA A 171 -24.07 -16.18 -14.16
N ARG A 172 -25.38 -16.33 -14.08
CA ARG A 172 -26.35 -16.17 -15.17
C ARG A 172 -27.54 -15.42 -14.55
N SER A 173 -28.15 -14.38 -15.09
CA SER A 173 -28.18 -13.72 -16.39
C SER A 173 -28.51 -12.26 -16.07
N ARG A 174 -28.02 -11.30 -16.85
CA ARG A 174 -28.63 -9.95 -16.91
C ARG A 174 -30.12 -10.18 -17.24
N GLU A 175 -31.06 -9.73 -16.40
CA GLU A 175 -32.51 -9.94 -16.61
C GLU A 175 -33.07 -8.93 -17.63
N ALA A 176 -34.14 -9.28 -18.33
CA ALA A 176 -34.82 -8.35 -19.23
C ALA A 176 -35.52 -7.27 -18.39
N GLY A 177 -35.38 -5.98 -18.76
CA GLY A 177 -35.95 -4.90 -17.95
C GLY A 177 -35.78 -3.51 -18.53
N GLU A 178 -35.76 -2.49 -17.66
CA GLU A 178 -35.83 -1.07 -18.01
C GLU A 178 -34.49 -0.31 -17.95
N GLY A 179 -33.35 -0.95 -18.23
CA GLY A 179 -32.09 -0.19 -18.32
C GLY A 179 -31.90 0.50 -19.67
N ILE A 180 -30.65 0.94 -19.92
CA ILE A 180 -30.29 1.78 -21.07
C ILE A 180 -29.56 0.99 -22.15
N GLU A 181 -28.96 -0.16 -21.79
CA GLU A 181 -28.25 -1.02 -22.74
C GLU A 181 -29.22 -1.92 -23.52
N PHE A 182 -29.06 -1.94 -24.85
CA PHE A 182 -29.83 -2.81 -25.74
C PHE A 182 -29.42 -4.27 -25.52
N ARG A 183 -30.37 -5.12 -25.13
CA ARG A 183 -30.15 -6.58 -24.99
C ARG A 183 -30.53 -7.33 -26.25
N SER A 184 -31.79 -7.19 -26.66
CA SER A 184 -32.37 -7.99 -27.74
C SER A 184 -33.56 -7.26 -28.38
N VAL A 185 -34.09 -7.81 -29.47
CA VAL A 185 -35.40 -7.42 -30.00
C VAL A 185 -36.34 -8.60 -29.86
N ARG A 186 -37.52 -8.38 -29.28
CA ARG A 186 -38.59 -9.37 -29.21
C ARG A 186 -39.88 -8.86 -29.85
N ASP A 187 -40.81 -9.78 -30.12
CA ASP A 187 -42.14 -9.41 -30.59
C ASP A 187 -42.90 -8.59 -29.53
N TYR A 188 -43.65 -7.62 -30.00
CA TYR A 188 -44.50 -6.75 -29.17
C TYR A 188 -45.54 -7.58 -28.42
N ARG A 189 -45.74 -7.27 -27.14
CA ARG A 189 -46.82 -7.80 -26.32
C ARG A 189 -47.68 -6.64 -25.81
N PRO A 190 -49.01 -6.83 -25.67
CA PRO A 190 -49.87 -5.84 -25.06
C PRO A 190 -49.35 -5.43 -23.69
N GLY A 191 -49.14 -4.12 -23.48
CA GLY A 191 -48.53 -3.55 -22.27
C GLY A 191 -47.09 -3.04 -22.46
N ASP A 192 -46.44 -3.35 -23.58
CA ASP A 192 -45.11 -2.81 -23.88
C ASP A 192 -45.14 -1.31 -24.21
N ASP A 193 -44.13 -0.57 -23.74
CA ASP A 193 -43.96 0.86 -24.02
C ASP A 193 -43.77 1.12 -25.54
N MET A 194 -44.71 1.86 -26.12
CA MET A 194 -44.72 2.20 -27.54
C MET A 194 -43.46 2.97 -27.99
N ARG A 195 -42.80 3.70 -27.08
CA ARG A 195 -41.55 4.43 -27.37
C ARG A 195 -40.39 3.49 -27.70
N ARG A 196 -40.47 2.22 -27.31
CA ARG A 196 -39.43 1.21 -27.52
C ARG A 196 -39.67 0.37 -28.79
N ILE A 197 -40.72 0.66 -29.57
CA ILE A 197 -41.02 -0.04 -30.82
C ILE A 197 -39.96 0.26 -31.88
N VAL A 198 -39.45 -0.78 -32.52
CA VAL A 198 -38.52 -0.68 -33.65
C VAL A 198 -39.32 -0.57 -34.95
N TRP A 199 -39.73 0.65 -35.31
CA TRP A 199 -40.52 0.92 -36.53
C TRP A 199 -39.89 0.40 -37.82
N LYS A 200 -38.55 0.34 -37.88
CA LYS A 200 -37.81 -0.22 -39.04
C LYS A 200 -38.10 -1.71 -39.28
N ILE A 201 -38.39 -2.48 -38.22
CA ILE A 201 -38.76 -3.90 -38.34
C ILE A 201 -40.21 -4.02 -38.82
N PHE A 202 -41.10 -3.19 -38.29
CA PHE A 202 -42.50 -3.12 -38.73
C PHE A 202 -42.59 -2.80 -40.23
N ALA A 203 -41.88 -1.78 -40.69
CA ALA A 203 -41.87 -1.38 -42.10
C ALA A 203 -41.33 -2.46 -43.07
N ARG A 204 -40.51 -3.41 -42.60
CA ARG A 204 -39.92 -4.47 -43.43
C ARG A 204 -40.62 -5.82 -43.33
N LYS A 205 -41.20 -6.14 -42.18
CA LYS A 205 -41.70 -7.49 -41.86
C LYS A 205 -43.16 -7.51 -41.42
N GLY A 206 -43.84 -6.36 -41.36
CA GLY A 206 -45.25 -6.26 -40.98
C GLY A 206 -45.57 -6.61 -39.53
N ARG A 207 -44.57 -6.92 -38.70
CA ARG A 207 -44.72 -7.28 -37.28
C ARG A 207 -44.14 -6.23 -36.36
N LEU A 208 -44.85 -5.94 -35.27
CA LEU A 208 -44.39 -5.04 -34.22
C LEU A 208 -43.36 -5.76 -33.35
N ALA A 209 -42.21 -5.11 -33.17
CA ALA A 209 -41.12 -5.61 -32.34
C ALA A 209 -40.63 -4.49 -31.43
N VAL A 210 -40.25 -4.84 -30.22
CA VAL A 210 -39.84 -3.91 -29.16
C VAL A 210 -38.38 -4.17 -28.81
N LYS A 211 -37.61 -3.11 -28.57
CA LYS A 211 -36.27 -3.26 -28.01
C LYS A 211 -36.38 -3.69 -26.55
N GLU A 212 -35.83 -4.84 -26.24
CA GLU A 212 -35.66 -5.29 -24.87
C GLU A 212 -34.39 -4.65 -24.32
N MET A 213 -34.57 -3.78 -23.32
CA MET A 213 -33.44 -3.21 -22.60
C MET A 213 -32.99 -4.19 -21.51
N GLU A 214 -31.74 -4.09 -21.16
CA GLU A 214 -31.17 -4.86 -20.08
C GLU A 214 -31.42 -4.17 -18.73
N ARG A 215 -31.84 -4.88 -17.68
CA ARG A 215 -31.99 -4.24 -16.36
C ARG A 215 -30.60 -3.93 -15.77
N GLU A 216 -30.22 -2.66 -15.73
CA GLU A 216 -29.07 -2.21 -14.94
C GLU A 216 -29.47 -2.19 -13.45
N SER A 217 -29.30 -3.30 -12.74
CA SER A 217 -29.21 -3.28 -11.27
C SER A 217 -27.75 -3.15 -10.84
N SER A 218 -27.12 -2.02 -11.20
CA SER A 218 -25.80 -1.70 -10.67
C SER A 218 -25.94 -1.36 -9.19
N ILE A 219 -25.22 -2.06 -8.32
CA ILE A 219 -25.21 -1.76 -6.89
C ILE A 219 -24.09 -0.78 -6.55
N LYS A 220 -24.20 -0.12 -5.39
CA LYS A 220 -23.17 0.75 -4.84
C LYS A 220 -22.52 0.11 -3.62
N ILE A 221 -21.23 -0.17 -3.72
CA ILE A 221 -20.43 -0.81 -2.68
C ILE A 221 -19.47 0.21 -2.07
N LEU A 222 -19.50 0.36 -0.76
CA LEU A 222 -18.58 1.22 -0.02
C LEU A 222 -17.69 0.35 0.89
N TYR A 223 -16.39 0.37 0.63
CA TYR A 223 -15.40 -0.20 1.53
C TYR A 223 -15.02 0.85 2.57
N ILE A 224 -15.19 0.57 3.85
CA ILE A 224 -14.70 1.43 4.93
C ILE A 224 -13.66 0.63 5.70
N ILE A 225 -12.45 1.16 5.80
CA ILE A 225 -11.38 0.57 6.62
C ILE A 225 -11.08 1.58 7.72
N VAL A 226 -11.24 1.17 8.96
CA VAL A 226 -10.85 1.92 10.14
C VAL A 226 -9.72 1.14 10.79
N ALA A 227 -8.49 1.52 10.46
CA ALA A 227 -7.31 0.78 10.86
C ALA A 227 -6.59 1.52 12.00
N SER A 228 -6.66 0.99 13.22
CA SER A 228 -5.77 1.42 14.31
C SER A 228 -4.31 1.06 14.02
N GLN A 229 -3.38 1.44 14.90
CA GLN A 229 -1.98 1.01 14.77
C GLN A 229 -1.81 -0.51 14.74
N ASP A 230 -2.70 -1.26 15.40
CA ASP A 230 -2.59 -2.72 15.51
C ASP A 230 -2.85 -3.43 14.18
N PHE A 231 -3.56 -2.81 13.24
CA PHE A 231 -3.72 -3.32 11.87
C PHE A 231 -2.41 -3.48 11.10
N PHE A 232 -1.39 -2.70 11.48
CA PHE A 232 -0.09 -2.66 10.81
C PHE A 232 0.97 -3.50 11.53
N ARG A 233 0.63 -4.08 12.68
CA ARG A 233 1.51 -4.93 13.48
C ARG A 233 1.27 -6.40 13.17
N GLY A 234 2.35 -7.17 13.10
CA GLY A 234 2.31 -8.60 12.78
C GLY A 234 3.42 -9.02 11.81
N VAL A 235 3.39 -10.31 11.45
CA VAL A 235 4.40 -10.89 10.55
C VAL A 235 4.32 -10.21 9.18
N TYR A 236 5.48 -10.08 8.50
CA TYR A 236 5.56 -9.53 7.14
C TYR A 236 4.59 -10.25 6.20
N LEU A 237 3.78 -9.49 5.45
CA LEU A 237 2.68 -9.97 4.59
C LEU A 237 1.42 -10.47 5.31
N TYR A 238 1.47 -10.75 6.61
CA TYR A 238 0.35 -11.35 7.34
C TYR A 238 -0.35 -10.38 8.28
N THR A 239 -0.03 -9.09 8.23
CA THR A 239 -0.78 -8.11 9.03
C THR A 239 -2.24 -8.02 8.56
N PRO A 240 -3.18 -7.67 9.46
CA PRO A 240 -4.56 -7.44 9.09
C PRO A 240 -4.73 -6.47 7.91
N TYR A 241 -3.97 -5.38 7.90
CA TYR A 241 -4.01 -4.38 6.82
C TYR A 241 -3.53 -4.92 5.47
N GLU A 242 -2.40 -5.65 5.42
CA GLU A 242 -1.89 -6.25 4.17
C GLU A 242 -2.89 -7.26 3.60
N GLN A 243 -3.49 -8.08 4.46
CA GLN A 243 -4.48 -9.09 4.06
C GLN A 243 -5.77 -8.45 3.55
N ILE A 244 -6.33 -7.48 4.27
CA ILE A 244 -7.51 -6.74 3.84
C ILE A 244 -7.24 -5.99 2.53
N SER A 245 -6.03 -5.45 2.36
CA SER A 245 -5.63 -4.79 1.12
C SER A 245 -5.68 -5.73 -0.09
N ARG A 246 -5.22 -6.97 0.06
CA ARG A 246 -5.32 -8.01 -0.98
C ARG A 246 -6.76 -8.44 -1.26
N ILE A 247 -7.56 -8.60 -0.21
CA ILE A 247 -8.97 -8.98 -0.30
C ILE A 247 -9.76 -7.88 -1.03
N ILE A 248 -9.70 -6.65 -0.54
CA ILE A 248 -10.40 -5.51 -1.15
C ILE A 248 -9.90 -5.28 -2.57
N GLY A 249 -8.59 -5.33 -2.83
CA GLY A 249 -8.06 -5.22 -4.19
C GLY A 249 -8.65 -6.27 -5.13
N SER A 250 -8.76 -7.53 -4.68
CA SER A 250 -9.32 -8.63 -5.46
C SER A 250 -10.82 -8.49 -5.68
N VAL A 251 -11.58 -8.17 -4.63
CA VAL A 251 -13.03 -7.93 -4.73
C VAL A 251 -13.30 -6.70 -5.60
N ALA A 252 -12.55 -5.61 -5.44
CA ALA A 252 -12.71 -4.40 -6.23
C ALA A 252 -12.48 -4.64 -7.72
N ARG A 253 -11.54 -5.53 -8.07
CA ARG A 253 -11.35 -5.96 -9.47
C ARG A 253 -12.52 -6.79 -9.99
N TYR A 254 -13.12 -7.64 -9.15
CA TYR A 254 -14.33 -8.37 -9.49
C TYR A 254 -15.51 -7.43 -9.75
N VAL A 255 -15.76 -6.50 -8.81
CA VAL A 255 -16.81 -5.47 -8.87
C VAL A 255 -16.64 -4.56 -10.09
N ALA A 256 -15.40 -4.13 -10.37
CA ALA A 256 -15.08 -3.34 -11.56
C ALA A 256 -15.46 -4.04 -12.87
N ARG A 257 -15.27 -5.37 -12.97
CA ARG A 257 -15.65 -6.15 -14.15
C ARG A 257 -17.16 -6.39 -14.25
N ARG A 258 -17.88 -6.33 -13.13
CA ARG A 258 -19.34 -6.37 -13.09
C ARG A 258 -19.96 -5.00 -13.41
N SER A 259 -19.15 -3.96 -13.62
CA SER A 259 -19.58 -2.58 -13.87
C SER A 259 -20.43 -1.97 -12.75
N ASP A 260 -20.31 -2.49 -11.53
CA ASP A 260 -20.93 -1.89 -10.36
C ASP A 260 -20.14 -0.66 -9.88
N TYR A 261 -20.81 0.15 -9.07
CA TYR A 261 -20.24 1.32 -8.44
C TYR A 261 -19.53 0.95 -7.15
N GLN A 262 -18.32 1.46 -6.98
CA GLN A 262 -17.54 1.26 -5.78
C GLN A 262 -16.80 2.51 -5.33
N SER A 263 -16.62 2.61 -4.01
CA SER A 263 -15.94 3.69 -3.32
C SER A 263 -15.21 3.13 -2.09
N ILE A 264 -14.18 3.82 -1.63
CA ILE A 264 -13.43 3.46 -0.43
C ILE A 264 -13.25 4.68 0.49
N ILE A 265 -13.34 4.44 1.79
CA ILE A 265 -12.88 5.31 2.86
C ILE A 265 -11.89 4.51 3.68
N PHE A 266 -10.64 4.95 3.72
CA PHE A 266 -9.59 4.33 4.51
C PHE A 266 -9.09 5.33 5.54
N VAL A 267 -9.26 4.99 6.81
CA VAL A 267 -8.82 5.76 7.97
C VAL A 267 -7.67 5.00 8.62
N SER A 268 -6.61 5.73 8.93
CA SER A 268 -5.45 5.22 9.65
C SER A 268 -4.83 6.36 10.46
N PRO A 269 -3.90 6.08 11.39
CA PRO A 269 -3.15 7.14 12.08
C PRO A 269 -2.40 8.08 11.13
N SER A 270 -2.06 7.63 9.92
CA SER A 270 -1.41 8.49 8.92
C SER A 270 -2.36 9.46 8.19
N GLY A 271 -3.67 9.28 8.34
CA GLY A 271 -4.69 10.15 7.73
C GLY A 271 -5.94 9.41 7.22
N VAL A 272 -6.80 10.19 6.57
CA VAL A 272 -8.03 9.72 5.91
C VAL A 272 -7.86 9.79 4.39
N TYR A 273 -8.03 8.66 3.72
CA TYR A 273 -7.89 8.50 2.28
C TYR A 273 -9.18 7.95 1.69
N TYR A 274 -9.86 8.73 0.86
CA TYR A 274 -11.13 8.32 0.29
C TYR A 274 -11.26 8.67 -1.19
N THR A 275 -12.19 8.00 -1.88
CA THR A 275 -12.58 8.34 -3.26
C THR A 275 -13.62 9.45 -3.26
N GLU A 276 -13.48 10.40 -4.20
CA GLU A 276 -14.38 11.55 -4.26
C GLU A 276 -15.79 11.19 -4.72
N ASN A 277 -15.94 10.19 -5.57
CA ASN A 277 -17.23 9.73 -6.06
C ASN A 277 -17.24 8.20 -6.08
N PHE A 278 -18.43 7.61 -6.20
CA PHE A 278 -18.52 6.23 -6.64
C PHE A 278 -18.09 6.14 -8.09
N LEU A 279 -17.11 5.27 -8.35
CA LEU A 279 -16.59 5.02 -9.68
C LEU A 279 -17.03 3.64 -10.14
N ARG A 280 -17.04 3.41 -11.45
CA ARG A 280 -17.33 2.10 -12.06
C ARG A 280 -16.22 1.68 -13.02
N GLY A 281 -16.21 0.41 -13.40
CA GLY A 281 -15.25 -0.12 -14.37
C GLY A 281 -13.81 -0.13 -13.87
N TYR A 282 -12.83 -0.29 -14.76
CA TYR A 282 -11.43 -0.50 -14.37
C TYR A 282 -10.82 0.67 -13.58
N ASN A 283 -11.19 1.92 -13.90
CA ASN A 283 -10.70 3.11 -13.19
C ASN A 283 -11.09 3.10 -11.70
N SER A 284 -12.27 2.56 -11.36
CA SER A 284 -12.70 2.43 -9.97
C SER A 284 -11.79 1.50 -9.16
N PHE A 285 -11.33 0.40 -9.76
CA PHE A 285 -10.38 -0.52 -9.16
C PHE A 285 -9.01 0.15 -8.95
N ILE A 286 -8.51 0.89 -9.94
CA ILE A 286 -7.23 1.61 -9.82
C ILE A 286 -7.30 2.66 -8.69
N GLU A 287 -8.40 3.40 -8.60
CA GLU A 287 -8.58 4.39 -7.53
C GLU A 287 -8.65 3.73 -6.15
N ILE A 288 -9.35 2.59 -6.01
CA ILE A 288 -9.37 1.83 -4.76
C ILE A 288 -7.96 1.37 -4.38
N LEU A 289 -7.20 0.79 -5.32
CA LEU A 289 -5.82 0.40 -5.08
C LEU A 289 -4.94 1.58 -4.67
N ARG A 290 -5.11 2.73 -5.32
CA ARG A 290 -4.36 3.94 -4.98
C ARG A 290 -4.64 4.41 -3.57
N LYS A 291 -5.90 4.40 -3.14
CA LYS A 291 -6.33 4.86 -1.81
C LYS A 291 -5.94 3.87 -0.72
N ILE A 292 -6.21 2.58 -0.90
CA ILE A 292 -5.88 1.57 0.10
C ILE A 292 -4.37 1.55 0.36
N SER A 293 -3.52 1.70 -0.66
CA SER A 293 -2.05 1.76 -0.54
C SER A 293 -1.49 3.13 -0.10
N SER A 294 -2.30 4.02 0.47
CA SER A 294 -1.84 5.36 0.87
C SER A 294 -1.36 5.46 2.33
N ALA A 295 -1.40 4.36 3.09
CA ALA A 295 -0.96 4.33 4.48
C ALA A 295 0.54 4.66 4.57
N ASP A 296 0.90 5.68 5.33
CA ASP A 296 2.29 6.14 5.46
C ASP A 296 2.91 5.57 6.74
N TYR A 297 3.82 4.62 6.56
CA TYR A 297 4.43 3.88 7.68
C TYR A 297 5.27 4.76 8.62
N GLU A 298 5.79 5.90 8.15
CA GLU A 298 6.48 6.84 9.05
C GLU A 298 5.50 7.52 10.03
N LYS A 299 4.25 7.72 9.60
CA LYS A 299 3.22 8.40 10.39
C LYS A 299 2.31 7.46 11.18
N ILE A 300 2.24 6.18 10.78
CA ILE A 300 1.37 5.21 11.45
C ILE A 300 1.75 5.04 12.93
N PHE A 301 3.04 4.98 13.21
CA PHE A 301 3.58 4.72 14.56
C PHE A 301 3.97 6.01 15.30
N ASP A 302 3.43 7.14 14.86
CA ASP A 302 3.52 8.41 15.56
C ASP A 302 2.53 8.40 16.75
N GLU A 303 3.03 8.51 17.98
CA GLU A 303 2.24 8.34 19.20
C GLU A 303 1.15 9.40 19.39
N GLU A 304 1.31 10.58 18.77
CA GLU A 304 0.34 11.68 18.88
C GLU A 304 -0.89 11.51 17.98
N LYS A 305 -0.89 10.54 17.05
CA LYS A 305 -1.96 10.38 16.06
C LYS A 305 -2.76 9.11 16.31
N THR A 306 -4.03 9.30 16.67
CA THR A 306 -5.01 8.22 16.81
C THR A 306 -6.10 8.32 15.76
N VAL A 307 -6.77 7.19 15.49
CA VAL A 307 -7.94 7.14 14.59
C VAL A 307 -9.05 8.07 15.06
N GLU A 308 -9.21 8.24 16.38
CA GLU A 308 -10.21 9.11 17.00
C GLU A 308 -10.12 10.56 16.53
N SER A 309 -8.91 11.02 16.20
CA SER A 309 -8.66 12.36 15.66
C SER A 309 -9.42 12.63 14.35
N TYR A 310 -9.84 11.57 13.65
CA TYR A 310 -10.55 11.65 12.38
C TYR A 310 -12.06 11.39 12.49
N ASN A 311 -12.61 11.17 13.69
CA ASN A 311 -14.03 10.84 13.90
C ASN A 311 -14.99 11.89 13.30
N ASN A 312 -14.68 13.18 13.45
CA ASN A 312 -15.51 14.23 12.85
C ASN A 312 -15.50 14.20 11.32
N ILE A 313 -14.34 13.92 10.72
CA ILE A 313 -14.18 13.83 9.27
C ILE A 313 -14.94 12.61 8.72
N ILE A 314 -14.85 11.45 9.40
CA ILE A 314 -15.58 10.24 9.04
C ILE A 314 -17.09 10.49 9.06
N LYS A 315 -17.58 11.12 10.12
CA LYS A 315 -19.00 11.47 10.29
C LYS A 315 -19.46 12.39 9.17
N ASP A 316 -18.68 13.42 8.85
CA ASP A 316 -19.03 14.38 7.81
C ASP A 316 -19.06 13.74 6.42
N LEU A 317 -18.06 12.91 6.10
CA LEU A 317 -18.00 12.15 4.85
C LEU A 317 -19.22 11.24 4.71
N LEU A 318 -19.54 10.44 5.73
CA LEU A 318 -20.63 9.47 5.67
C LEU A 318 -22.00 10.14 5.60
N LEU A 319 -22.23 11.21 6.38
CA LEU A 319 -23.54 11.87 6.43
C LEU A 319 -23.81 12.80 5.25
N LYS A 320 -22.82 13.54 4.75
CA LYS A 320 -23.06 14.50 3.65
C LYS A 320 -22.96 13.87 2.29
N LYS A 321 -22.01 12.94 2.12
CA LYS A 321 -21.61 12.46 0.80
C LYS A 321 -22.29 11.15 0.39
N PHE A 322 -22.59 10.31 1.37
CA PHE A 322 -23.02 8.93 1.13
C PHE A 322 -24.46 8.63 1.57
N SER A 323 -25.22 9.63 2.02
CA SER A 323 -26.57 9.48 2.60
C SER A 323 -27.73 9.35 1.61
N ARG A 324 -27.52 9.61 0.32
CA ARG A 324 -28.63 9.75 -0.65
C ARG A 324 -29.16 8.44 -1.22
N GLU A 325 -28.41 7.36 -1.12
CA GLU A 325 -28.75 6.08 -1.74
C GLU A 325 -28.45 4.90 -0.81
N LYS A 326 -29.19 3.80 -0.95
CA LYS A 326 -28.90 2.56 -0.20
C LYS A 326 -27.56 1.99 -0.67
N LEU A 327 -26.67 1.72 0.27
CA LEU A 327 -25.32 1.24 0.03
C LEU A 327 -25.15 -0.13 0.65
N LEU A 328 -24.33 -0.97 0.00
CA LEU A 328 -23.73 -2.13 0.65
C LEU A 328 -22.36 -1.72 1.21
N ILE A 329 -22.25 -1.67 2.53
CA ILE A 329 -21.07 -1.19 3.25
C ILE A 329 -20.33 -2.38 3.84
N PHE A 330 -19.06 -2.53 3.46
CA PHE A 330 -18.12 -3.46 4.10
C PHE A 330 -17.19 -2.66 5.00
N LEU A 331 -17.35 -2.81 6.31
CA LEU A 331 -16.61 -2.05 7.33
C LEU A 331 -15.58 -2.96 7.98
N PHE A 332 -14.30 -2.67 7.77
CA PHE A 332 -13.16 -3.39 8.33
C PHE A 332 -12.60 -2.60 9.52
N THR A 333 -12.60 -3.18 10.71
CA THR A 333 -12.11 -2.54 11.94
C THR A 333 -11.57 -3.58 12.93
N ASP A 334 -10.82 -3.14 13.93
CA ASP A 334 -10.30 -3.95 15.02
C ASP A 334 -11.21 -3.85 16.26
N PRO A 335 -11.01 -4.74 17.25
CA PRO A 335 -11.84 -4.79 18.46
C PRO A 335 -11.76 -3.52 19.31
N ALA A 336 -10.59 -2.88 19.35
CA ALA A 336 -10.40 -1.64 20.11
C ALA A 336 -11.34 -0.56 19.58
N THR A 337 -11.24 -0.22 18.29
CA THR A 337 -12.09 0.80 17.68
C THR A 337 -13.57 0.38 17.60
N ALA A 338 -13.86 -0.91 17.39
CA ALA A 338 -15.24 -1.40 17.36
C ALA A 338 -15.97 -1.24 18.70
N SER A 339 -15.23 -1.21 19.81
CA SER A 339 -15.79 -1.08 21.16
C SER A 339 -16.09 0.37 21.57
N GLU A 340 -15.64 1.36 20.80
CA GLU A 340 -15.86 2.77 21.08
C GLU A 340 -17.33 3.18 20.87
N GLN A 341 -17.84 4.02 21.77
CA GLN A 341 -19.22 4.53 21.69
C GLN A 341 -19.51 5.28 20.39
N TYR A 342 -18.54 6.04 19.89
CA TYR A 342 -18.66 6.76 18.62
C TYR A 342 -18.92 5.82 17.43
N PHE A 343 -18.22 4.69 17.40
CA PHE A 343 -18.36 3.70 16.34
C PHE A 343 -19.76 3.07 16.35
N GLU A 344 -20.27 2.76 17.55
CA GLU A 344 -21.65 2.30 17.72
C GLU A 344 -22.68 3.33 17.23
N GLU A 345 -22.50 4.62 17.57
CA GLU A 345 -23.38 5.70 17.12
C GLU A 345 -23.37 5.83 15.59
N LEU A 346 -22.20 5.71 14.97
CA LEU A 346 -22.03 5.78 13.53
C LEU A 346 -22.77 4.65 12.82
N ILE A 347 -22.59 3.40 13.26
CA ILE A 347 -23.28 2.25 12.64
C ILE A 347 -24.79 2.38 12.79
N ASN A 348 -25.28 2.77 13.97
CA ASN A 348 -26.72 2.96 14.20
C ASN A 348 -27.30 4.02 13.26
N ARG A 349 -26.62 5.15 13.06
CA ARG A 349 -27.05 6.19 12.10
C ARG A 349 -27.08 5.66 10.66
N LEU A 350 -26.04 4.95 10.23
CA LEU A 350 -26.00 4.36 8.88
C LEU A 350 -27.12 3.33 8.67
N LYS A 351 -27.48 2.57 9.71
CA LYS A 351 -28.60 1.64 9.69
C LYS A 351 -29.94 2.35 9.55
N ILE A 352 -30.13 3.47 10.28
CA ILE A 352 -31.34 4.31 10.18
C ILE A 352 -31.50 4.87 8.76
N LEU A 353 -30.40 5.22 8.09
CA LEU A 353 -30.40 5.65 6.68
C LEU A 353 -30.71 4.52 5.69
N GLY A 354 -30.85 3.27 6.16
CA GLY A 354 -31.24 2.12 5.34
C GLY A 354 -30.08 1.48 4.57
N HIS A 355 -28.82 1.77 4.92
CA HIS A 355 -27.67 1.06 4.36
C HIS A 355 -27.58 -0.36 4.91
N LYS A 356 -27.08 -1.30 4.09
CA LYS A 356 -26.76 -2.66 4.53
C LYS A 356 -25.30 -2.71 4.93
N ILE A 357 -25.02 -3.01 6.19
CA ILE A 357 -23.69 -2.90 6.78
C ILE A 357 -23.23 -4.29 7.20
N VAL A 358 -22.05 -4.68 6.75
CA VAL A 358 -21.36 -5.89 7.18
C VAL A 358 -20.06 -5.47 7.84
N VAL A 359 -19.94 -5.73 9.14
CA VAL A 359 -18.76 -5.41 9.94
C VAL A 359 -17.85 -6.63 9.97
N MET A 360 -16.64 -6.46 9.46
CA MET A 360 -15.64 -7.51 9.32
C MET A 360 -14.46 -7.20 10.22
N MET A 361 -14.19 -8.09 11.16
CA MET A 361 -13.09 -7.93 12.09
C MET A 361 -12.02 -8.97 11.73
N PRO A 362 -10.86 -8.55 11.20
CA PRO A 362 -9.77 -9.48 10.92
C PRO A 362 -9.20 -9.99 12.25
N LEU A 363 -9.43 -11.26 12.57
CA LEU A 363 -8.85 -11.93 13.73
C LEU A 363 -7.32 -12.07 13.60
N ARG A 364 -6.55 -11.17 14.23
CA ARG A 364 -5.07 -11.18 14.21
C ARG A 364 -4.50 -12.56 14.52
N SER A 365 -5.09 -13.21 15.52
CA SER A 365 -4.80 -14.56 15.97
C SER A 365 -4.73 -15.57 14.82
N LEU A 366 -5.72 -15.56 13.92
CA LEU A 366 -5.80 -16.47 12.79
C LEU A 366 -4.81 -16.17 11.67
N TYR A 367 -4.32 -14.92 11.56
CA TYR A 367 -3.36 -14.54 10.53
C TYR A 367 -1.92 -14.88 10.92
N ASP A 368 -1.52 -14.57 12.16
CA ASP A 368 -0.15 -14.79 12.65
C ASP A 368 0.16 -16.29 12.80
N ILE A 369 -0.81 -17.13 13.18
CA ILE A 369 -0.62 -18.59 13.33
C ILE A 369 -0.11 -19.26 12.06
N LYS A 370 -0.55 -18.81 10.87
CA LYS A 370 -0.13 -19.41 9.60
C LYS A 370 1.37 -19.25 9.31
N ALA A 371 2.04 -18.32 10.00
CA ALA A 371 3.47 -18.04 9.82
C ALA A 371 4.35 -18.67 10.92
N LEU A 372 3.76 -19.37 11.90
CA LEU A 372 4.47 -19.91 13.07
C LEU A 372 4.69 -21.43 12.96
N SER A 373 5.80 -21.91 13.53
CA SER A 373 6.08 -23.35 13.72
C SER A 373 5.15 -23.98 14.77
N ASP A 374 5.00 -25.31 14.80
CA ASP A 374 3.97 -26.00 15.61
C ASP A 374 3.95 -25.62 17.11
N LEU A 375 5.10 -25.58 17.78
CA LEU A 375 5.18 -25.21 19.21
C LEU A 375 4.95 -23.70 19.42
N SER A 376 5.55 -22.86 18.57
CA SER A 376 5.34 -21.41 18.62
C SER A 376 3.88 -21.04 18.35
N ALA A 377 3.23 -21.75 17.43
CA ALA A 377 1.81 -21.61 17.12
C ALA A 377 0.95 -22.02 18.31
N LEU A 378 1.30 -23.07 19.05
CA LEU A 378 0.59 -23.49 20.26
C LEU A 378 0.70 -22.43 21.38
N ILE A 379 1.91 -21.94 21.66
CA ILE A 379 2.14 -20.88 22.67
C ILE A 379 1.41 -19.61 22.27
N TYR A 380 1.47 -19.24 20.99
CA TYR A 380 0.75 -18.08 20.47
C TYR A 380 -0.77 -18.27 20.59
N LYS A 381 -1.31 -19.46 20.26
CA LYS A 381 -2.73 -19.81 20.49
C LYS A 381 -3.17 -19.66 21.95
N ILE A 382 -2.33 -20.07 22.91
CA ILE A 382 -2.63 -19.88 24.34
C ILE A 382 -2.65 -18.38 24.69
N LYS A 383 -1.66 -17.62 24.19
CA LYS A 383 -1.57 -16.17 24.43
C LYS A 383 -2.79 -15.41 23.91
N ILE A 384 -3.23 -15.71 22.69
CA ILE A 384 -4.33 -15.01 22.02
C ILE A 384 -5.72 -15.53 22.41
N MET A 385 -5.82 -16.58 23.23
CA MET A 385 -7.12 -17.17 23.62
C MET A 385 -8.01 -16.13 24.29
N ARG A 386 -7.47 -15.35 25.23
CA ARG A 386 -8.19 -14.26 25.91
C ARG A 386 -8.58 -13.12 24.97
N GLU A 387 -7.72 -12.80 24.00
CA GLU A 387 -8.05 -11.79 22.97
C GLU A 387 -9.22 -12.28 22.10
N THR A 388 -9.20 -13.54 21.71
CA THR A 388 -10.24 -14.18 20.89
C THR A 388 -11.59 -14.21 21.62
N GLU A 389 -11.60 -14.48 22.94
CA GLU A 389 -12.82 -14.42 23.76
C GLU A 389 -13.43 -13.01 23.78
N ARG A 390 -12.60 -11.99 23.97
CA ARG A 390 -13.02 -10.58 23.94
C ARG A 390 -13.55 -10.16 22.58
N GLU A 391 -12.94 -10.65 21.50
CA GLU A 391 -13.39 -10.43 20.13
C GLU A 391 -14.78 -11.01 19.88
N GLU A 392 -15.03 -12.26 20.31
CA GLU A 392 -16.36 -12.89 20.20
C GLU A 392 -17.42 -12.15 21.03
N GLU A 393 -17.07 -11.61 22.19
CA GLU A 393 -17.99 -10.80 23.00
C GLU A 393 -18.44 -9.53 22.26
N ILE A 394 -17.50 -8.82 21.63
CA ILE A 394 -17.79 -7.63 20.82
C ILE A 394 -18.68 -8.01 19.62
N LEU A 395 -18.38 -9.10 18.93
CA LEU A 395 -19.19 -9.58 17.81
C LEU A 395 -20.60 -10.00 18.26
N LYS A 396 -20.74 -10.64 19.42
CA LYS A 396 -22.06 -10.95 20.01
C LYS A 396 -22.86 -9.68 20.29
N LYS A 397 -22.23 -8.64 20.84
CA LYS A 397 -22.87 -7.34 21.11
C LYS A 397 -23.32 -6.63 19.82
N LEU A 398 -22.53 -6.73 18.75
CA LEU A 398 -22.94 -6.22 17.43
C LEU A 398 -24.13 -7.01 16.87
N ARG A 399 -24.08 -8.35 16.92
CA ARG A 399 -25.14 -9.24 16.44
C ARG A 399 -26.46 -9.05 17.20
N SER A 400 -26.42 -8.88 18.52
CA SER A 400 -27.63 -8.64 19.34
C SER A 400 -28.35 -7.34 18.98
N ARG A 401 -27.68 -6.43 18.28
CA ARG A 401 -28.24 -5.15 17.80
C ARG A 401 -28.59 -5.18 16.30
N GLY A 402 -28.57 -6.36 15.70
CA GLY A 402 -28.87 -6.59 14.28
C GLY A 402 -27.81 -6.03 13.34
N ILE A 403 -26.56 -5.93 13.78
CA ILE A 403 -25.40 -5.64 12.93
C ILE A 403 -24.72 -6.97 12.64
N GLU A 404 -24.50 -7.26 11.36
CA GLU A 404 -23.80 -8.47 10.96
C GLU A 404 -22.29 -8.29 11.22
N GLY A 405 -21.86 -8.69 12.41
CA GLY A 405 -20.45 -8.76 12.80
C GLY A 405 -19.89 -10.16 12.53
N ILE A 406 -18.80 -10.25 11.77
CA ILE A 406 -18.18 -11.53 11.42
C ILE A 406 -16.66 -11.47 11.59
N ALA A 407 -16.16 -12.44 12.35
CA ALA A 407 -14.76 -12.81 12.43
C ALA A 407 -14.48 -13.93 11.43
N LEU A 408 -13.68 -13.68 10.40
CA LEU A 408 -13.41 -14.64 9.34
C LEU A 408 -11.91 -14.75 9.05
N THR A 409 -11.48 -15.95 8.68
CA THR A 409 -10.21 -16.14 7.98
C THR A 409 -10.22 -15.38 6.64
N PRO A 410 -9.06 -15.01 6.08
CA PRO A 410 -9.02 -14.27 4.81
C PRO A 410 -9.74 -15.01 3.68
N GLU A 411 -9.65 -16.35 3.63
CA GLU A 411 -10.34 -17.16 2.63
C GLU A 411 -11.87 -17.11 2.77
N GLN A 412 -12.37 -17.19 4.00
CA GLN A 412 -13.81 -17.09 4.27
C GLN A 412 -14.34 -15.68 4.02
N MET A 413 -13.54 -14.65 4.34
CA MET A 413 -13.91 -13.25 4.17
C MET A 413 -14.20 -12.92 2.71
N ILE A 414 -13.37 -13.41 1.77
CA ILE A 414 -13.61 -13.23 0.33
C ILE A 414 -14.94 -13.83 -0.10
N ILE A 415 -15.19 -15.09 0.25
CA ILE A 415 -16.40 -15.82 -0.15
C ILE A 415 -17.63 -15.08 0.38
N HIS A 416 -17.59 -14.69 1.65
CA HIS A 416 -18.68 -13.99 2.30
C HIS A 416 -18.95 -12.60 1.68
N ILE A 417 -17.91 -11.83 1.34
CA ILE A 417 -18.07 -10.54 0.65
C ILE A 417 -18.80 -10.74 -0.68
N ILE A 418 -18.37 -11.72 -1.48
CA ILE A 418 -19.00 -11.99 -2.79
C ILE A 418 -20.44 -12.45 -2.63
N GLU A 419 -20.71 -13.32 -1.66
CA GLU A 419 -22.07 -13.77 -1.35
C GLU A 419 -22.99 -12.60 -1.02
N LYS A 420 -22.53 -11.65 -0.19
CA LYS A 420 -23.30 -10.44 0.16
C LYS A 420 -23.48 -9.49 -1.01
N ILE A 421 -22.47 -9.36 -1.88
CA ILE A 421 -22.55 -8.57 -3.11
C ILE A 421 -23.64 -9.14 -4.02
N GLU A 422 -23.66 -10.44 -4.25
CA GLU A 422 -24.68 -11.07 -5.11
C GLU A 422 -26.06 -11.03 -4.45
N MET A 423 -26.18 -11.34 -3.15
CA MET A 423 -27.45 -11.22 -2.42
C MET A 423 -28.02 -9.80 -2.34
N PHE A 424 -27.19 -8.76 -2.44
CA PHE A 424 -27.67 -7.38 -2.43
C PHE A 424 -28.16 -6.92 -3.80
N ARG A 425 -27.76 -7.63 -4.87
CA ARG A 425 -28.17 -7.33 -6.24
C ARG A 425 -29.60 -7.78 -6.54
N TYR A 426 -30.05 -8.86 -5.91
CA TYR A 426 -31.37 -9.49 -6.07
C TYR A 426 -32.22 -9.26 -4.82
#